data_AF-A0A2V7TDF5-F1
#
_entry.id   AF-A0A2V7TDF5-F1
#
_cell.length_a   1.000
_cell.length_b   1.000
_cell.length_c   1.000
_cell.angle_alpha   90.00
_cell.angle_beta   90.00
_cell.angle_gamma   90.00
#
_symmetry.space_group_name_H-M   'P 1'
#
loop_
_entity.id
_entity.type
_entity.pdbx_description
1 polymer ?
#
loop_
_entity_poly.entity_id
_entity_poly.type
_entity_poly.pdbx_seq_one_letter_code
_entity_poly.pdbx_strand_id
1 'polypeptide(L)'
;MKRIALVLACVLFVACQVDRRSPTGVHSPSAELRDGANGGPNLHFFFLPPLVKQPSFTGTFNPTLKPVVVICQLDVDVNNNNKPLGCSSAPPVVVLAADADLTGKQYMVNWNTGQPLIDPNKFYRIQVFGSRNGLLLGWADVDPVNNGSGLKNVNTGEYIGLVDGRKLPIQFRIERGAFGTNCERDCAEASVSNAGGTVITNTGFAGALFPNGWIRPDVVKLLGTDNVVVTIERVNVADLDGPCVPRDLPQAEGCYRFRTSPDVGLFNTDVTVGICVEVPESSPEHAAAQLFSVEEGEEAGTVTPLPNAAAPFVTCEGFASSRVGSPFASFARGLLHHVGSWLAPASAYAAHVGAGGLSGSFSRIGWVLPTDIDFDGVPSGTLINNQYNPQGVTFTRLSGEGESCAQGSSVFANSNGNTFTGNAVSVCSSGSAAFSENNDGVIEADFGAPVSTVCIDVDAVGPEATGFIEAFAEGEGIVSLGRTTSTSDAPQTICFQAARGVEISFVRFAGTGDGSAAFDNLSVTFIDPPSTSD
;
A
#
# COMPACT_ATOMS: atom_id res chain seq x y z
N MET A 1 33.62 63.16 39.42
CA MET A 1 33.84 64.09 38.29
C MET A 1 33.80 63.29 36.99
N LYS A 2 32.94 63.69 36.03
CA LYS A 2 33.04 63.60 34.54
C LYS A 2 33.82 62.38 33.98
N ARG A 3 33.32 61.53 33.05
CA ARG A 3 32.48 61.76 31.86
C ARG A 3 32.51 60.46 31.00
N ILE A 4 31.42 60.17 30.24
CA ILE A 4 31.41 59.55 28.87
C ILE A 4 31.72 58.02 28.83
N ALA A 5 31.08 57.15 28.04
CA ALA A 5 30.16 57.24 26.92
C ALA A 5 29.23 56.02 26.85
N LEU A 6 28.06 56.31 26.29
CA LEU A 6 27.05 55.42 25.73
C LEU A 6 27.61 54.70 24.48
N VAL A 7 27.50 53.37 24.38
CA VAL A 7 27.42 52.66 23.09
C VAL A 7 26.25 51.70 23.16
N LEU A 8 25.21 52.04 22.41
CA LEU A 8 23.97 51.33 22.23
C LEU A 8 24.21 50.23 21.18
N ALA A 9 24.07 48.96 21.54
CA ALA A 9 23.95 47.86 20.58
C ALA A 9 22.62 47.15 20.84
N CYS A 10 21.58 47.56 20.11
CA CYS A 10 20.29 46.89 20.09
C CYS A 10 20.41 45.58 19.30
N VAL A 11 20.52 44.46 20.00
CA VAL A 11 20.24 43.13 19.44
C VAL A 11 18.77 42.83 19.73
N LEU A 12 17.94 42.90 18.68
CA LEU A 12 16.55 42.46 18.69
C LEU A 12 16.52 40.93 18.71
N PHE A 13 16.48 40.33 19.90
CA PHE A 13 15.94 38.97 20.05
C PHE A 13 14.42 39.09 20.14
N VAL A 14 13.76 38.83 19.00
CA VAL A 14 12.34 38.47 18.97
C VAL A 14 12.23 37.07 19.55
N ALA A 15 12.21 37.00 20.88
CA ALA A 15 11.68 35.83 21.58
C ALA A 15 10.16 35.97 21.55
N CYS A 16 9.50 35.29 20.61
CA CYS A 16 8.06 35.05 20.72
C CYS A 16 7.83 34.28 22.01
N GLN A 17 7.42 35.01 23.05
CA GLN A 17 6.78 34.43 24.21
C GLN A 17 5.58 33.62 23.69
N VAL A 18 5.69 32.30 23.80
CA VAL A 18 4.53 31.43 23.73
C VAL A 18 3.69 31.81 24.95
N ASP A 19 2.71 32.69 24.73
CA ASP A 19 1.57 32.84 25.61
C ASP A 19 0.99 31.43 25.81
N ARG A 20 1.36 30.82 26.94
CA ARG A 20 0.60 29.72 27.51
C ARG A 20 -0.75 30.30 27.91
N ARG A 21 -1.65 30.43 26.93
CA ARG A 21 -3.07 30.48 27.20
C ARG A 21 -3.40 29.17 27.91
N SER A 22 -3.56 29.24 29.22
CA SER A 22 -4.28 28.22 29.97
C SER A 22 -5.55 27.87 29.19
N PRO A 23 -5.88 26.60 28.96
CA PRO A 23 -7.17 26.23 28.37
C PRO A 23 -8.27 26.58 29.39
N THR A 24 -8.71 27.84 29.41
CA THR A 24 -9.95 28.24 30.06
C THR A 24 -11.09 27.82 29.14
N GLY A 25 -11.84 26.80 29.59
CA GLY A 25 -13.14 26.44 29.03
C GLY A 25 -13.13 25.18 28.17
N VAL A 26 -13.12 24.00 28.78
CA VAL A 26 -13.76 22.83 28.16
C VAL A 26 -15.27 23.12 28.17
N HIS A 27 -15.77 23.71 27.09
CA HIS A 27 -17.19 23.65 26.76
C HIS A 27 -17.42 22.33 26.02
N SER A 28 -17.64 21.24 26.76
CA SER A 28 -18.26 20.04 26.20
C SER A 28 -19.80 20.14 26.34
N PRO A 29 -20.60 19.71 25.36
CA PRO A 29 -21.97 20.19 25.17
C PRO A 29 -22.99 19.70 26.21
N SER A 30 -24.06 20.48 26.40
CA SER A 30 -25.37 19.96 26.85
C SER A 30 -25.88 19.07 25.72
N ALA A 31 -26.41 17.89 26.03
CA ALA A 31 -27.11 16.98 25.12
C ALA A 31 -26.66 16.95 23.65
N GLU A 32 -25.95 15.89 23.26
CA GLU A 32 -25.24 15.86 21.99
C GLU A 32 -25.88 14.90 20.98
N LEU A 33 -26.29 15.46 19.83
CA LEU A 33 -26.60 14.72 18.60
C LEU A 33 -25.52 15.04 17.57
N ARG A 34 -24.74 14.04 17.16
CA ARG A 34 -23.70 14.17 16.14
C ARG A 34 -23.95 13.23 15.00
N ASP A 35 -24.33 13.84 13.88
CA ASP A 35 -24.41 13.23 12.56
C ASP A 35 -24.14 14.31 11.50
N GLY A 36 -24.23 13.96 10.22
CA GLY A 36 -23.98 14.87 9.10
C GLY A 36 -24.96 16.04 9.00
N ALA A 37 -26.13 15.97 9.65
CA ALA A 37 -27.10 17.07 9.70
C ALA A 37 -26.93 17.97 10.93
N ASN A 38 -26.27 17.50 11.99
CA ASN A 38 -26.18 18.15 13.29
C ASN A 38 -24.73 18.44 13.69
N GLY A 39 -23.91 18.90 12.74
CA GLY A 39 -22.54 19.38 13.03
C GLY A 39 -21.58 18.28 13.51
N GLY A 40 -21.84 17.01 13.13
CA GLY A 40 -20.90 15.92 13.30
C GLY A 40 -19.75 15.99 12.28
N PRO A 41 -18.58 15.39 12.59
CA PRO A 41 -17.45 15.36 11.65
C PRO A 41 -17.69 14.43 10.46
N ASN A 42 -18.63 13.49 10.56
CA ASN A 42 -18.98 12.56 9.50
C ASN A 42 -20.20 13.07 8.71
N LEU A 43 -19.95 13.65 7.53
CA LEU A 43 -20.99 14.21 6.66
C LEU A 43 -21.82 13.14 5.92
N HIS A 44 -21.44 11.86 6.04
CA HIS A 44 -22.05 10.73 5.33
C HIS A 44 -22.82 9.78 6.26
N PHE A 45 -23.05 10.18 7.51
CA PHE A 45 -23.83 9.44 8.48
C PHE A 45 -25.02 10.28 8.95
N PHE A 46 -26.22 9.69 9.05
CA PHE A 46 -27.43 10.40 9.46
C PHE A 46 -28.31 9.55 10.35
N PHE A 47 -28.77 10.09 11.48
CA PHE A 47 -29.91 9.49 12.19
C PHE A 47 -31.21 9.81 11.44
N LEU A 48 -32.21 8.94 11.54
CA LEU A 48 -33.48 9.06 10.84
C LEU A 48 -34.68 9.05 11.81
N PRO A 49 -35.88 9.44 11.35
CA PRO A 49 -37.10 9.23 12.11
C PRO A 49 -37.25 7.76 12.57
N PRO A 50 -37.81 7.49 13.76
CA PRO A 50 -38.46 8.46 14.66
C PRO A 50 -37.49 9.20 15.60
N LEU A 51 -36.18 8.93 15.56
CA LEU A 51 -35.23 9.53 16.51
C LEU A 51 -35.06 11.03 16.30
N VAL A 52 -35.03 11.45 15.05
CA VAL A 52 -34.82 12.84 14.64
C VAL A 52 -35.82 13.20 13.55
N LYS A 53 -35.96 14.51 13.28
CA LYS A 53 -36.66 14.96 12.07
C LYS A 53 -35.90 14.46 10.84
N GLN A 54 -36.63 14.08 9.79
CA GLN A 54 -36.04 13.63 8.52
C GLN A 54 -34.96 14.61 8.03
N PRO A 55 -33.68 14.20 7.97
CA PRO A 55 -32.61 15.04 7.44
C PRO A 55 -32.62 15.04 5.91
N SER A 56 -31.97 16.04 5.33
CA SER A 56 -31.60 16.07 3.91
C SER A 56 -30.20 15.49 3.71
N PHE A 57 -30.04 14.60 2.74
CA PHE A 57 -28.76 14.02 2.35
C PHE A 57 -28.75 13.78 0.83
N THR A 58 -27.55 13.77 0.24
CA THR A 58 -27.36 13.65 -1.22
C THR A 58 -26.46 12.48 -1.62
N GLY A 59 -25.78 11.83 -0.66
CA GLY A 59 -24.87 10.74 -0.97
C GLY A 59 -25.59 9.42 -1.30
N THR A 60 -24.79 8.47 -1.75
CA THR A 60 -25.28 7.15 -2.13
C THR A 60 -25.30 6.23 -0.91
N PHE A 61 -26.43 5.58 -0.66
CA PHE A 61 -26.56 4.60 0.43
C PHE A 61 -25.53 3.49 0.26
N ASN A 62 -24.84 3.13 1.35
CA ASN A 62 -23.94 2.00 1.38
C ASN A 62 -24.61 0.81 2.08
N PRO A 63 -25.12 -0.21 1.35
CA PRO A 63 -25.76 -1.39 1.95
C PRO A 63 -24.78 -2.53 2.29
N THR A 64 -23.49 -2.40 2.00
CA THR A 64 -22.51 -3.50 2.13
C THR A 64 -21.87 -3.58 3.52
N LEU A 65 -22.44 -2.89 4.51
CA LEU A 65 -21.91 -2.80 5.87
C LEU A 65 -22.73 -3.66 6.84
N LYS A 66 -22.12 -3.99 7.98
CA LYS A 66 -22.75 -4.65 9.13
C LYS A 66 -22.53 -3.81 10.40
N PRO A 67 -23.13 -2.61 10.46
CA PRO A 67 -22.90 -1.67 11.55
C PRO A 67 -23.43 -2.21 12.88
N VAL A 68 -22.82 -1.71 13.95
CA VAL A 68 -23.15 -2.07 15.33
C VAL A 68 -23.56 -0.83 16.11
N VAL A 69 -24.68 -0.94 16.81
CA VAL A 69 -25.17 0.08 17.74
C VAL A 69 -24.79 -0.32 19.15
N VAL A 70 -24.05 0.55 19.84
CA VAL A 70 -23.64 0.38 21.23
C VAL A 70 -24.37 1.41 22.07
N ILE A 71 -25.01 0.94 23.15
CA ILE A 71 -25.66 1.81 24.12
C ILE A 71 -24.83 1.83 25.40
N CYS A 72 -24.44 3.02 25.84
CA CYS A 72 -23.71 3.23 27.08
C CYS A 72 -24.52 4.11 28.04
N GLN A 73 -24.28 3.98 29.35
CA GLN A 73 -24.73 4.96 30.34
C GLN A 73 -23.72 6.12 30.37
N LEU A 74 -24.22 7.36 30.44
CA LEU A 74 -23.39 8.55 30.51
C LEU A 74 -22.95 8.86 31.95
N ASP A 75 -21.70 9.29 32.11
CA ASP A 75 -21.25 10.02 33.29
C ASP A 75 -21.80 11.45 33.30
N VAL A 76 -21.95 12.01 34.49
CA VAL A 76 -22.51 13.35 34.70
C VAL A 76 -21.57 14.22 35.53
N ASP A 77 -21.51 15.51 35.20
CA ASP A 77 -20.85 16.51 36.03
C ASP A 77 -21.76 16.91 37.19
N VAL A 78 -21.50 16.34 38.36
CA VAL A 78 -22.24 16.62 39.60
C VAL A 78 -22.15 18.08 40.05
N ASN A 79 -21.10 18.80 39.64
CA ASN A 79 -20.92 20.21 39.98
C ASN A 79 -21.65 21.15 39.03
N ASN A 80 -22.14 20.63 37.90
CA ASN A 80 -22.83 21.37 36.86
C ASN A 80 -24.22 20.78 36.59
N ASN A 81 -25.04 20.71 37.65
CA ASN A 81 -26.43 20.26 37.59
C ASN A 81 -26.61 18.88 36.91
N ASN A 82 -25.71 17.92 37.21
CA ASN A 82 -25.69 16.58 36.61
C ASN A 82 -25.68 16.59 35.08
N LYS A 83 -25.02 17.57 34.47
CA LYS A 83 -24.91 17.66 33.02
C LYS A 83 -24.15 16.44 32.45
N PRO A 84 -24.67 15.75 31.41
CA PRO A 84 -23.98 14.63 30.79
C PRO A 84 -22.61 15.00 30.21
N LEU A 85 -21.65 14.10 30.33
CA LEU A 85 -20.28 14.27 29.84
C LEU A 85 -19.97 13.35 28.65
N GLY A 86 -20.02 12.04 28.88
CA GLY A 86 -19.65 11.02 27.91
C GLY A 86 -19.93 9.62 28.47
N CYS A 87 -19.73 8.59 27.66
CA CYS A 87 -19.92 7.22 28.11
C CYS A 87 -19.06 6.94 29.35
N SER A 88 -19.69 6.39 30.39
CA SER A 88 -18.98 5.91 31.57
C SER A 88 -18.00 4.79 31.21
N SER A 89 -17.02 4.56 32.08
CA SER A 89 -16.09 3.42 31.96
C SER A 89 -16.75 2.05 32.19
N ALA A 90 -18.05 2.02 32.53
CA ALA A 90 -18.80 0.80 32.69
C ALA A 90 -18.96 0.05 31.34
N PRO A 91 -19.15 -1.28 31.38
CA PRO A 91 -19.48 -2.03 30.17
C PRO A 91 -20.74 -1.47 29.48
N PRO A 92 -20.83 -1.57 28.14
CA PRO A 92 -22.03 -1.19 27.42
C PRO A 92 -23.28 -1.86 27.99
N VAL A 93 -24.38 -1.11 28.04
CA VAL A 93 -25.70 -1.62 28.46
C VAL A 93 -26.17 -2.69 27.48
N VAL A 94 -26.04 -2.41 26.20
CA VAL A 94 -26.36 -3.37 25.13
C VAL A 94 -25.54 -3.07 23.87
N VAL A 95 -25.25 -4.12 23.11
CA VAL A 95 -24.62 -4.07 21.78
C VAL A 95 -25.56 -4.76 20.81
N LEU A 96 -25.95 -4.08 19.74
CA LEU A 96 -26.97 -4.54 18.80
C LEU A 96 -26.43 -4.48 17.36
N ALA A 97 -26.56 -5.57 16.60
CA ALA A 97 -26.31 -5.55 15.16
C ALA A 97 -27.50 -4.89 14.45
N ALA A 98 -27.24 -4.04 13.46
CA ALA A 98 -28.28 -3.38 12.68
C ALA A 98 -28.44 -4.03 11.30
N ASP A 99 -29.68 -4.18 10.87
CA ASP A 99 -30.04 -4.78 9.59
C ASP A 99 -30.21 -3.71 8.52
N ALA A 100 -29.76 -4.00 7.30
CA ALA A 100 -29.98 -3.13 6.15
C ALA A 100 -31.39 -3.30 5.57
N ASP A 101 -32.12 -2.20 5.44
CA ASP A 101 -33.33 -2.08 4.63
C ASP A 101 -32.96 -1.45 3.28
N LEU A 102 -32.90 -2.29 2.24
CA LEU A 102 -32.54 -1.87 0.88
C LEU A 102 -33.63 -0.99 0.23
N THR A 103 -34.88 -1.12 0.66
CA THR A 103 -36.01 -0.35 0.10
C THR A 103 -36.05 1.03 0.72
N GLY A 104 -35.98 1.10 2.05
CA GLY A 104 -35.86 2.36 2.80
C GLY A 104 -34.49 3.04 2.64
N LYS A 105 -33.48 2.31 2.13
CA LYS A 105 -32.08 2.76 2.01
C LYS A 105 -31.53 3.26 3.35
N GLN A 106 -31.73 2.44 4.37
CA GLN A 106 -31.37 2.73 5.76
C GLN A 106 -30.96 1.45 6.49
N TYR A 107 -30.40 1.62 7.67
CA TYR A 107 -30.19 0.58 8.65
C TYR A 107 -31.18 0.74 9.79
N MET A 108 -31.60 -0.36 10.41
CA MET A 108 -32.51 -0.34 11.53
C MET A 108 -32.13 -1.36 12.60
N VAL A 109 -32.32 -0.97 13.85
CA VAL A 109 -32.30 -1.89 14.99
C VAL A 109 -33.29 -1.43 16.05
N ASN A 110 -33.78 -2.34 16.89
CA ASN A 110 -34.70 -2.01 17.97
C ASN A 110 -34.04 -2.22 19.33
N TRP A 111 -33.90 -1.16 20.12
CA TRP A 111 -33.45 -1.28 21.49
C TRP A 111 -34.64 -1.54 22.42
N ASN A 112 -34.63 -2.69 23.10
CA ASN A 112 -35.59 -3.01 24.16
C ASN A 112 -35.07 -2.52 25.51
N THR A 113 -35.62 -1.43 26.03
CA THR A 113 -35.15 -0.80 27.29
C THR A 113 -35.48 -1.60 28.54
N GLY A 114 -36.33 -2.62 28.45
CA GLY A 114 -36.59 -3.54 29.55
C GLY A 114 -35.60 -4.71 29.65
N GLN A 115 -34.65 -4.84 28.70
CA GLN A 115 -33.75 -6.00 28.60
C GLN A 115 -32.34 -5.59 28.12
N PRO A 116 -31.40 -5.29 29.04
CA PRO A 116 -31.61 -5.16 30.49
C PRO A 116 -32.45 -3.91 30.82
N LEU A 117 -33.10 -3.92 31.98
CA LEU A 117 -33.86 -2.76 32.47
C LEU A 117 -32.92 -1.57 32.68
N ILE A 118 -33.25 -0.42 32.10
CA ILE A 118 -32.52 0.84 32.30
C ILE A 118 -33.01 1.60 33.54
N ASP A 119 -32.18 2.49 34.07
CA ASP A 119 -32.55 3.43 35.12
C ASP A 119 -33.08 4.73 34.49
N PRO A 120 -34.38 5.04 34.65
CA PRO A 120 -34.99 6.25 34.07
C PRO A 120 -34.48 7.55 34.70
N ASN A 121 -33.59 7.50 35.70
CA ASN A 121 -32.93 8.69 36.28
C ASN A 121 -31.50 8.89 35.76
N LYS A 122 -31.09 8.12 34.75
CA LYS A 122 -29.76 8.20 34.12
C LYS A 122 -29.89 8.58 32.66
N PHE A 123 -28.84 9.19 32.13
CA PHE A 123 -28.72 9.45 30.71
C PHE A 123 -27.99 8.33 30.00
N TYR A 124 -28.33 8.11 28.74
CA TYR A 124 -27.72 7.10 27.89
C TYR A 124 -27.27 7.72 26.57
N ARG A 125 -26.35 7.06 25.86
CA ARG A 125 -25.94 7.46 24.52
C ARG A 125 -26.00 6.28 23.57
N ILE A 126 -26.64 6.52 22.43
CA ILE A 126 -26.62 5.64 21.26
C ILE A 126 -25.36 5.99 20.48
N GLN A 127 -24.49 5.02 20.25
CA GLN A 127 -23.30 5.15 19.40
C GLN A 127 -23.42 4.18 18.23
N VAL A 128 -23.19 4.66 17.01
CA VAL A 128 -23.21 3.82 15.82
C VAL A 128 -21.81 3.67 15.27
N PHE A 129 -21.35 2.43 15.16
CA PHE A 129 -20.04 2.07 14.64
C PHE A 129 -20.17 1.29 13.32
N GLY A 130 -19.20 1.45 12.43
CA GLY A 130 -19.14 0.68 11.18
C GLY A 130 -18.96 -0.83 11.41
N SER A 131 -18.20 -1.18 12.45
CA SER A 131 -18.13 -2.51 13.05
C SER A 131 -17.87 -2.35 14.55
N ARG A 132 -18.07 -3.39 15.35
CA ARG A 132 -17.76 -3.38 16.78
C ARG A 132 -16.29 -2.97 16.99
N ASN A 133 -16.05 -2.00 17.87
CA ASN A 133 -14.74 -1.40 18.14
C ASN A 133 -14.05 -0.73 16.94
N GLY A 134 -14.76 -0.52 15.83
CA GLY A 134 -14.27 0.21 14.66
C GLY A 134 -14.55 1.71 14.73
N LEU A 135 -14.64 2.34 13.56
CA LEU A 135 -14.91 3.77 13.43
C LEU A 135 -16.30 4.14 13.98
N LEU A 136 -16.33 5.12 14.89
CA LEU A 136 -17.56 5.76 15.36
C LEU A 136 -18.09 6.70 14.27
N LEU A 137 -19.29 6.42 13.76
CA LEU A 137 -19.89 7.19 12.67
C LEU A 137 -20.75 8.35 13.20
N GLY A 138 -21.38 8.16 14.36
CA GLY A 138 -22.16 9.20 15.02
C GLY A 138 -22.78 8.73 16.33
N TRP A 139 -23.37 9.66 17.08
CA TRP A 139 -24.01 9.37 18.35
C TRP A 139 -25.16 10.31 18.69
N ALA A 140 -26.03 9.87 19.60
CA ALA A 140 -27.16 10.66 20.09
C ALA A 140 -27.42 10.37 21.58
N ASP A 141 -27.61 11.42 22.37
CA ASP A 141 -27.97 11.31 23.79
C ASP A 141 -29.47 11.06 24.00
N VAL A 142 -29.77 10.24 25.00
CA VAL A 142 -31.11 9.75 25.32
C VAL A 142 -31.44 10.08 26.77
N ASP A 143 -32.62 10.67 26.97
CA ASP A 143 -33.21 10.96 28.28
C ASP A 143 -34.44 10.06 28.49
N PRO A 144 -34.32 8.99 29.28
CA PRO A 144 -35.42 8.10 29.59
C PRO A 144 -36.40 8.73 30.57
N VAL A 145 -37.69 8.43 30.40
CA VAL A 145 -38.77 8.88 31.26
C VAL A 145 -39.64 7.70 31.70
N ASN A 146 -40.17 7.78 32.92
CA ASN A 146 -40.97 6.71 33.51
C ASN A 146 -42.28 6.39 32.75
N ASN A 147 -42.85 7.37 32.03
CA ASN A 147 -44.09 7.19 31.28
C ASN A 147 -44.23 8.25 30.17
N GLY A 148 -45.18 8.06 29.26
CA GLY A 148 -45.39 8.95 28.11
C GLY A 148 -45.72 10.40 28.48
N SER A 149 -46.28 10.66 29.67
CA SER A 149 -46.52 12.04 30.12
C SER A 149 -45.22 12.77 30.49
N GLY A 150 -44.14 12.04 30.76
CA GLY A 150 -42.81 12.58 31.02
C GLY A 150 -42.10 13.08 29.77
N LEU A 151 -42.47 12.61 28.57
CA LEU A 151 -41.84 13.03 27.30
C LEU A 151 -41.97 14.53 27.05
N LYS A 152 -43.01 15.18 27.57
CA LYS A 152 -43.20 16.65 27.46
C LYS A 152 -42.14 17.45 28.23
N ASN A 153 -41.46 16.81 29.18
CA ASN A 153 -40.44 17.43 30.03
C ASN A 153 -39.03 17.19 29.48
N VAL A 154 -38.89 16.31 28.48
CA VAL A 154 -37.61 16.10 27.79
C VAL A 154 -37.32 17.33 26.94
N ASN A 155 -36.10 17.84 27.02
CA ASN A 155 -35.65 18.89 26.12
C ASN A 155 -35.39 18.26 24.74
N THR A 156 -36.43 18.14 23.90
CA THR A 156 -36.35 17.43 22.61
C THR A 156 -35.47 18.11 21.56
N GLY A 157 -35.00 19.33 21.81
CA GLY A 157 -33.94 19.96 21.01
C GLY A 157 -32.55 19.46 21.36
N GLU A 158 -32.44 18.66 22.42
CA GLU A 158 -31.20 18.29 23.09
C GLU A 158 -31.11 16.76 23.27
N TYR A 159 -32.18 16.11 23.75
CA TYR A 159 -32.22 14.66 24.01
C TYR A 159 -33.32 13.95 23.21
N ILE A 160 -33.06 12.68 22.88
CA ILE A 160 -34.10 11.76 22.41
C ILE A 160 -34.89 11.27 23.63
N GLY A 161 -36.17 11.62 23.70
CA GLY A 161 -37.05 11.16 24.77
C GLY A 161 -37.45 9.69 24.61
N LEU A 162 -37.31 8.90 25.68
CA LEU A 162 -37.57 7.47 25.65
C LEU A 162 -38.44 7.04 26.83
N VAL A 163 -39.58 6.41 26.59
CA VAL A 163 -40.37 5.83 27.69
C VAL A 163 -39.75 4.50 28.12
N ASP A 164 -39.50 4.35 29.43
CA ASP A 164 -39.00 3.10 30.01
C ASP A 164 -39.93 1.91 29.71
N GLY A 165 -39.34 0.73 29.50
CA GLY A 165 -40.02 -0.51 29.12
C GLY A 165 -40.59 -0.55 27.69
N ARG A 166 -40.28 0.43 26.83
CA ARG A 166 -40.67 0.44 25.40
C ARG A 166 -39.50 0.10 24.49
N LYS A 167 -39.82 -0.39 23.29
CA LYS A 167 -38.82 -0.53 22.22
C LYS A 167 -38.58 0.84 21.58
N LEU A 168 -37.31 1.24 21.47
CA LEU A 168 -36.89 2.40 20.69
C LEU A 168 -36.38 1.91 19.32
N PRO A 169 -37.08 2.24 18.21
CA PRO A 169 -36.55 2.03 16.87
C PRO A 169 -35.41 3.00 16.62
N ILE A 170 -34.23 2.48 16.31
CA ILE A 170 -33.05 3.23 15.93
C ILE A 170 -32.86 3.05 14.44
N GLN A 171 -33.13 4.11 13.67
CA GLN A 171 -32.97 4.14 12.23
C GLN A 171 -31.87 5.13 11.88
N PHE A 172 -31.01 4.74 10.95
CA PHE A 172 -29.91 5.58 10.49
C PHE A 172 -29.52 5.23 9.05
N ARG A 173 -28.79 6.14 8.40
CA ARG A 173 -28.26 5.96 7.05
C ARG A 173 -26.75 6.11 7.09
N ILE A 174 -26.07 5.21 6.40
CA ILE A 174 -24.64 5.31 6.11
C ILE A 174 -24.51 5.46 4.60
N GLU A 175 -23.86 6.52 4.16
CA GLU A 175 -23.54 6.77 2.77
C GLU A 175 -22.10 6.35 2.46
N ARG A 176 -21.81 6.13 1.17
CA ARG A 176 -20.44 5.93 0.72
C ARG A 176 -19.58 7.14 1.08
N GLY A 177 -18.38 6.90 1.60
CA GLY A 177 -17.46 7.93 2.09
C GLY A 177 -17.54 8.16 3.61
N ALA A 178 -18.42 7.45 4.32
CA ALA A 178 -18.54 7.53 5.77
C ALA A 178 -17.28 7.08 6.52
N PHE A 179 -16.35 6.40 5.86
CA PHE A 179 -15.07 5.99 6.44
C PHE A 179 -13.90 6.90 6.01
N GLY A 180 -14.20 8.08 5.45
CA GLY A 180 -13.20 9.05 5.01
C GLY A 180 -12.59 8.73 3.64
N THR A 181 -13.11 7.73 2.92
CA THR A 181 -12.67 7.40 1.57
C THR A 181 -13.28 8.33 0.52
N ASN A 182 -12.49 8.72 -0.47
CA ASN A 182 -13.01 9.50 -1.60
C ASN A 182 -13.75 8.61 -2.62
N CYS A 183 -15.03 8.40 -2.37
CA CYS A 183 -15.91 7.58 -3.20
C CYS A 183 -16.51 8.27 -4.43
N GLU A 184 -16.13 9.51 -4.72
CA GLU A 184 -16.50 10.18 -5.98
C GLU A 184 -15.68 9.67 -7.17
N ARG A 185 -14.49 9.09 -6.90
CA ARG A 185 -13.60 8.52 -7.92
C ARG A 185 -13.72 7.00 -7.90
N ASP A 186 -12.95 6.37 -7.02
CA ASP A 186 -12.70 4.94 -7.02
C ASP A 186 -12.41 4.47 -5.59
N CYS A 187 -13.38 3.80 -4.99
CA CYS A 187 -13.35 3.34 -3.61
C CYS A 187 -14.16 2.04 -3.41
N ALA A 188 -13.92 1.37 -2.28
CA ALA A 188 -14.79 0.37 -1.69
C ALA A 188 -14.93 0.62 -0.19
N GLU A 189 -16.11 0.34 0.36
CA GLU A 189 -16.39 0.32 1.80
C GLU A 189 -17.34 -0.86 2.06
N ALA A 190 -16.84 -1.95 2.64
CA ALA A 190 -17.63 -3.17 2.82
C ALA A 190 -17.25 -3.93 4.09
N SER A 191 -18.23 -4.55 4.73
CA SER A 191 -18.00 -5.42 5.88
C SER A 191 -17.59 -6.81 5.43
N VAL A 192 -16.45 -7.29 5.93
CA VAL A 192 -15.92 -8.63 5.70
C VAL A 192 -15.80 -9.35 7.04
N SER A 193 -16.27 -10.59 7.13
CA SER A 193 -16.05 -11.41 8.32
C SER A 193 -14.85 -12.33 8.16
N ASN A 194 -14.45 -13.02 9.24
CA ASN A 194 -13.39 -14.03 9.19
C ASN A 194 -13.78 -15.27 8.34
N ALA A 195 -15.00 -15.31 7.81
CA ALA A 195 -15.39 -16.31 6.82
C ALA A 195 -14.75 -16.08 5.44
N GLY A 196 -14.17 -14.89 5.20
CA GLY A 196 -13.61 -14.47 3.92
C GLY A 196 -14.63 -13.76 3.04
N GLY A 197 -14.23 -13.45 1.80
CA GLY A 197 -15.07 -12.75 0.82
C GLY A 197 -14.23 -11.92 -0.15
N THR A 198 -14.89 -11.15 -1.01
CA THR A 198 -14.21 -10.25 -1.95
C THR A 198 -14.78 -8.85 -1.81
N VAL A 199 -13.89 -7.86 -1.79
CA VAL A 199 -14.24 -6.43 -1.80
C VAL A 199 -13.62 -5.84 -3.06
N ILE A 200 -14.43 -5.17 -3.87
CA ILE A 200 -14.02 -4.58 -5.14
C ILE A 200 -14.48 -3.13 -5.13
N THR A 201 -13.67 -2.23 -5.68
CA THR A 201 -14.03 -0.82 -5.80
C THR A 201 -15.18 -0.60 -6.77
N ASN A 202 -15.84 0.57 -6.66
CA ASN A 202 -17.01 0.91 -7.48
C ASN A 202 -16.74 0.97 -8.98
N THR A 203 -15.47 1.09 -9.39
CA THR A 203 -15.03 1.04 -10.80
C THR A 203 -14.58 -0.36 -11.24
N GLY A 204 -14.27 -1.25 -10.29
CA GLY A 204 -13.64 -2.53 -10.56
C GLY A 204 -12.10 -2.49 -10.66
N PHE A 205 -11.47 -1.32 -10.52
CA PHE A 205 -10.03 -1.17 -10.79
C PHE A 205 -9.12 -1.64 -9.65
N ALA A 206 -9.66 -1.84 -8.45
CA ALA A 206 -8.93 -2.47 -7.36
C ALA A 206 -9.85 -3.34 -6.51
N GLY A 207 -9.25 -4.26 -5.75
CA GLY A 207 -9.98 -5.12 -4.85
C GLY A 207 -9.08 -5.95 -3.94
N ALA A 208 -9.72 -6.68 -3.03
CA ALA A 208 -9.09 -7.64 -2.15
C ALA A 208 -9.96 -8.90 -2.01
N LEU A 209 -9.33 -10.07 -2.11
CA LEU A 209 -9.91 -11.38 -1.86
C LEU A 209 -9.37 -11.93 -0.54
N PHE A 210 -10.28 -12.07 0.42
CA PHE A 210 -10.02 -12.54 1.78
C PHE A 210 -10.28 -14.05 1.86
N PRO A 211 -9.27 -14.86 2.21
CA PRO A 211 -9.48 -16.28 2.47
C PRO A 211 -10.27 -16.50 3.77
N ASN A 212 -10.78 -17.72 3.96
CA ASN A 212 -11.38 -18.11 5.24
C ASN A 212 -10.30 -18.13 6.33
N GLY A 213 -10.59 -17.57 7.51
CA GLY A 213 -9.66 -17.56 8.63
C GLY A 213 -8.53 -16.52 8.50
N TRP A 214 -8.70 -15.47 7.69
CA TRP A 214 -7.71 -14.42 7.46
C TRP A 214 -7.41 -13.54 8.69
N ILE A 215 -8.34 -13.42 9.65
CA ILE A 215 -8.12 -12.69 10.90
C ILE A 215 -7.59 -13.66 11.97
N ARG A 216 -6.52 -13.27 12.65
CA ARG A 216 -5.91 -14.06 13.74
C ARG A 216 -6.90 -14.31 14.90
N PRO A 217 -6.97 -15.53 15.46
CA PRO A 217 -7.94 -15.85 16.52
C PRO A 217 -7.83 -14.99 17.78
N ASP A 218 -6.62 -14.57 18.16
CA ASP A 218 -6.38 -13.67 19.30
C ASP A 218 -6.87 -12.25 19.02
N VAL A 219 -6.74 -11.77 17.77
CA VAL A 219 -7.28 -10.48 17.34
C VAL A 219 -8.82 -10.51 17.33
N VAL A 220 -9.44 -11.57 16.82
CA VAL A 220 -10.92 -11.75 16.89
C VAL A 220 -11.40 -11.68 18.34
N LYS A 221 -10.68 -12.34 19.27
CA LYS A 221 -11.00 -12.31 20.70
C LYS A 221 -10.83 -10.92 21.30
N LEU A 222 -9.76 -10.20 20.95
CA LEU A 222 -9.48 -8.85 21.41
C LEU A 222 -10.55 -7.86 20.95
N LEU A 223 -10.91 -7.91 19.67
CA LEU A 223 -11.93 -7.04 19.07
C LEU A 223 -13.35 -7.43 19.48
N GLY A 224 -13.55 -8.67 19.94
CA GLY A 224 -14.89 -9.18 20.28
C GLY A 224 -15.82 -9.26 19.06
N THR A 225 -15.26 -9.26 17.86
CA THR A 225 -15.94 -9.35 16.57
C THR A 225 -15.01 -10.04 15.58
N ASP A 226 -15.59 -10.84 14.69
CA ASP A 226 -14.92 -11.40 13.53
C ASP A 226 -15.24 -10.61 12.25
N ASN A 227 -16.03 -9.54 12.35
CA ASN A 227 -16.41 -8.66 11.26
C ASN A 227 -15.67 -7.33 11.37
N VAL A 228 -15.13 -6.85 10.25
CA VAL A 228 -14.50 -5.53 10.13
C VAL A 228 -14.98 -4.85 8.86
N VAL A 229 -14.86 -3.52 8.81
CA VAL A 229 -15.06 -2.76 7.57
C VAL A 229 -13.73 -2.67 6.85
N VAL A 230 -13.71 -3.09 5.60
CA VAL A 230 -12.60 -2.92 4.67
C VAL A 230 -12.85 -1.65 3.86
N THR A 231 -11.85 -0.79 3.79
CA THR A 231 -11.85 0.36 2.90
C THR A 231 -10.73 0.25 1.89
N ILE A 232 -11.05 0.49 0.62
CA ILE A 232 -10.07 0.58 -0.47
C ILE A 232 -10.32 1.92 -1.13
N GLU A 233 -9.30 2.74 -1.34
CA GLU A 233 -9.44 4.01 -2.04
C GLU A 233 -8.29 4.28 -2.99
N ARG A 234 -8.59 4.86 -4.16
CA ARG A 234 -7.56 5.33 -5.07
C ARG A 234 -6.92 6.59 -4.50
N VAL A 235 -5.61 6.53 -4.29
CA VAL A 235 -4.82 7.65 -3.78
C VAL A 235 -4.46 8.57 -4.92
N ASN A 236 -4.74 9.86 -4.73
CA ASN A 236 -4.20 10.89 -5.60
C ASN A 236 -2.74 11.15 -5.20
N VAL A 237 -1.80 10.76 -6.05
CA VAL A 237 -0.36 10.93 -5.79
C VAL A 237 0.07 12.39 -5.61
N ALA A 238 -0.74 13.36 -6.05
CA ALA A 238 -0.48 14.78 -5.78
C ALA A 238 -0.69 15.16 -4.31
N ASP A 239 -1.42 14.33 -3.55
CA ASP A 239 -1.68 14.50 -2.12
C ASP A 239 -0.63 13.78 -1.26
N LEU A 240 0.38 13.17 -1.89
CA LEU A 240 1.51 12.49 -1.23
C LEU A 240 2.76 13.38 -1.26
N ASP A 241 3.59 13.29 -0.22
CA ASP A 241 4.95 13.86 -0.18
C ASP A 241 5.96 12.99 -0.96
N GLY A 242 5.62 12.59 -2.18
CA GLY A 242 6.45 11.72 -3.02
C GLY A 242 5.66 10.83 -3.99
N PRO A 243 6.35 9.92 -4.71
CA PRO A 243 5.69 8.89 -5.50
C PRO A 243 4.89 7.91 -4.62
N CYS A 244 4.03 7.10 -5.23
CA CYS A 244 3.20 6.13 -4.50
C CYS A 244 4.07 5.15 -3.68
N VAL A 245 5.08 4.60 -4.34
CA VAL A 245 6.16 3.78 -3.80
C VAL A 245 7.40 4.68 -3.71
N PRO A 246 7.99 4.92 -2.52
CA PRO A 246 9.16 5.79 -2.36
C PRO A 246 10.45 5.13 -2.88
N ARG A 247 10.50 4.92 -4.19
CA ARG A 247 11.61 4.35 -4.96
C ARG A 247 11.80 5.17 -6.23
N ASP A 248 13.05 5.34 -6.65
CA ASP A 248 13.42 6.02 -7.90
C ASP A 248 13.23 5.09 -9.13
N LEU A 249 12.07 4.44 -9.19
CA LEU A 249 11.66 3.56 -10.28
C LEU A 249 10.49 4.17 -11.04
N PRO A 250 10.35 3.89 -12.35
CA PRO A 250 9.20 4.32 -13.12
C PRO A 250 7.91 3.81 -12.48
N GLN A 251 7.02 4.74 -12.13
CA GLN A 251 5.69 4.48 -11.55
C GLN A 251 4.61 5.22 -12.33
N ALA A 252 3.51 4.52 -12.58
CA ALA A 252 2.32 5.05 -13.26
C ALA A 252 1.08 5.00 -12.33
N GLU A 253 -0.10 5.38 -12.81
CA GLU A 253 -1.29 5.34 -11.96
C GLU A 253 -1.63 3.91 -11.53
N GLY A 254 -2.27 3.78 -10.37
CA GLY A 254 -2.47 2.49 -9.69
C GLY A 254 -2.06 2.53 -8.22
N CYS A 255 -2.13 3.71 -7.58
CA CYS A 255 -1.87 3.87 -6.16
C CYS A 255 -3.17 3.74 -5.38
N TYR A 256 -3.25 2.77 -4.47
CA TYR A 256 -4.44 2.53 -3.65
C TYR A 256 -4.06 2.43 -2.18
N ARG A 257 -5.01 2.75 -1.32
CA ARG A 257 -4.88 2.58 0.11
C ARG A 257 -5.91 1.59 0.60
N PHE A 258 -5.43 0.56 1.29
CA PHE A 258 -6.24 -0.48 1.90
C PHE A 258 -6.21 -0.27 3.41
N ARG A 259 -7.36 -0.41 4.09
CA ARG A 259 -7.45 -0.36 5.56
C ARG A 259 -8.54 -1.29 6.06
N THR A 260 -8.44 -1.65 7.34
CA THR A 260 -9.52 -2.29 8.11
C THR A 260 -9.96 -1.38 9.26
N SER A 261 -11.25 -1.45 9.62
CA SER A 261 -11.82 -0.78 10.79
C SER A 261 -12.75 -1.73 11.55
N PRO A 262 -12.43 -2.13 12.80
CA PRO A 262 -11.16 -1.87 13.49
C PRO A 262 -9.94 -2.40 12.72
N ASP A 263 -8.77 -1.83 12.99
CA ASP A 263 -7.51 -2.33 12.45
C ASP A 263 -7.21 -3.71 13.03
N VAL A 264 -6.91 -4.67 12.15
CA VAL A 264 -6.58 -6.05 12.53
C VAL A 264 -5.07 -6.32 12.52
N GLY A 265 -4.26 -5.36 12.06
CA GLY A 265 -2.81 -5.51 11.91
C GLY A 265 -2.46 -6.65 10.95
N LEU A 266 -1.54 -7.52 11.38
CA LEU A 266 -1.11 -8.69 10.60
C LEU A 266 -2.23 -9.73 10.47
N PHE A 267 -2.40 -10.24 9.25
CA PHE A 267 -3.32 -11.30 8.92
C PHE A 267 -2.78 -12.67 9.35
N ASN A 268 -3.70 -13.60 9.57
CA ASN A 268 -3.40 -15.01 9.82
C ASN A 268 -3.14 -15.79 8.52
N THR A 269 -3.70 -15.29 7.41
CA THR A 269 -3.51 -15.83 6.06
C THR A 269 -3.54 -14.66 5.12
N ASP A 270 -2.56 -14.60 4.21
CA ASP A 270 -2.40 -13.48 3.29
C ASP A 270 -3.67 -13.25 2.46
N VAL A 271 -4.00 -11.98 2.30
CA VAL A 271 -5.10 -11.50 1.47
C VAL A 271 -4.56 -11.22 0.08
N THR A 272 -5.26 -11.68 -0.97
CA THR A 272 -4.89 -11.33 -2.34
C THR A 272 -5.41 -9.94 -2.65
N VAL A 273 -4.51 -8.99 -2.89
CA VAL A 273 -4.84 -7.65 -3.41
C VAL A 273 -4.74 -7.65 -4.92
N GLY A 274 -5.57 -6.85 -5.59
CA GLY A 274 -5.53 -6.66 -7.03
C GLY A 274 -5.66 -5.19 -7.37
N ILE A 275 -4.85 -4.72 -8.32
CA ILE A 275 -4.83 -3.34 -8.78
C ILE A 275 -4.62 -3.31 -10.29
N CYS A 276 -5.41 -2.51 -11.00
CA CYS A 276 -5.18 -2.24 -12.41
C CYS A 276 -3.92 -1.41 -12.63
N VAL A 277 -3.17 -1.78 -13.66
CA VAL A 277 -1.95 -1.12 -14.12
C VAL A 277 -2.18 -0.50 -15.49
N GLU A 278 -1.44 0.55 -15.84
CA GLU A 278 -1.56 1.24 -17.13
C GLU A 278 -0.97 0.45 -18.31
N VAL A 279 -0.27 -0.66 -18.04
CA VAL A 279 0.35 -1.51 -19.06
C VAL A 279 -0.71 -2.41 -19.69
N PRO A 280 -0.86 -2.46 -21.03
CA PRO A 280 -1.82 -3.33 -21.69
C PRO A 280 -1.58 -4.81 -21.37
N GLU A 281 -2.64 -5.60 -21.16
CA GLU A 281 -2.56 -7.05 -20.89
C GLU A 281 -1.78 -7.84 -21.97
N SER A 282 -1.77 -7.33 -23.21
CA SER A 282 -1.02 -7.93 -24.31
C SER A 282 0.50 -7.68 -24.24
N SER A 283 0.97 -6.82 -23.34
CA SER A 283 2.38 -6.50 -23.18
C SER A 283 3.07 -7.53 -22.27
N PRO A 284 4.25 -8.04 -22.61
CA PRO A 284 5.09 -8.84 -21.71
C PRO A 284 5.37 -8.13 -20.37
N GLU A 285 5.45 -6.79 -20.38
CA GLU A 285 5.64 -5.95 -19.20
C GLU A 285 4.47 -6.03 -18.21
N HIS A 286 3.27 -6.41 -18.65
CA HIS A 286 2.11 -6.56 -17.78
C HIS A 286 2.30 -7.71 -16.79
N ALA A 287 2.90 -8.82 -17.27
CA ALA A 287 3.26 -9.96 -16.42
C ALA A 287 4.48 -9.66 -15.53
N ALA A 288 5.22 -8.60 -15.84
CA ALA A 288 6.41 -8.18 -15.12
C ALA A 288 6.10 -7.20 -13.97
N ALA A 289 4.95 -6.52 -14.00
CA ALA A 289 4.56 -5.53 -13.00
C ALA A 289 4.51 -6.13 -11.58
N GLN A 290 5.18 -5.49 -10.64
CA GLN A 290 5.32 -5.94 -9.26
C GLN A 290 4.60 -4.97 -8.31
N LEU A 291 3.72 -5.48 -7.45
CA LEU A 291 3.07 -4.69 -6.41
C LEU A 291 3.99 -4.51 -5.19
N PHE A 292 3.88 -3.36 -4.54
CA PHE A 292 4.59 -3.01 -3.31
C PHE A 292 3.62 -2.41 -2.29
N SER A 293 3.68 -2.89 -1.05
CA SER A 293 3.09 -2.21 0.10
C SER A 293 4.06 -1.17 0.66
N VAL A 294 3.50 -0.08 1.15
CA VAL A 294 4.20 1.06 1.75
C VAL A 294 3.51 1.39 3.06
N GLU A 295 4.20 1.13 4.17
CA GLU A 295 3.71 1.49 5.49
C GLU A 295 3.55 3.02 5.59
N GLU A 296 2.45 3.49 6.16
CA GLU A 296 2.17 4.92 6.32
C GLU A 296 2.44 5.36 7.77
N GLY A 297 3.33 6.35 7.97
CA GLY A 297 3.73 6.83 9.30
C GLY A 297 4.58 8.13 9.24
N GLU A 298 5.09 8.59 10.38
CA GLU A 298 5.90 9.83 10.48
C GLU A 298 7.33 9.68 9.91
N GLU A 299 7.82 8.45 9.73
CA GLU A 299 9.10 8.14 9.10
C GLU A 299 8.91 7.59 7.68
N ALA A 300 9.96 7.58 6.86
CA ALA A 300 9.92 6.99 5.52
C ALA A 300 9.44 5.53 5.61
N GLY A 301 8.21 5.30 5.16
CA GLY A 301 7.52 4.02 5.29
C GLY A 301 8.34 2.86 4.73
N THR A 302 8.35 1.73 5.46
CA THR A 302 8.91 0.49 4.95
C THR A 302 8.21 0.08 3.66
N VAL A 303 8.99 -0.18 2.62
CA VAL A 303 8.51 -0.62 1.31
C VAL A 303 8.75 -2.11 1.19
N THR A 304 7.69 -2.89 0.98
CA THR A 304 7.74 -4.35 0.91
C THR A 304 7.12 -4.83 -0.40
N PRO A 305 7.83 -5.61 -1.23
CA PRO A 305 7.21 -6.26 -2.39
C PRO A 305 6.12 -7.26 -1.95
N LEU A 306 5.07 -7.42 -2.75
CA LEU A 306 4.00 -8.37 -2.50
C LEU A 306 4.14 -9.59 -3.42
N PRO A 307 4.22 -10.84 -2.90
CA PRO A 307 4.34 -12.01 -3.75
C PRO A 307 3.25 -12.07 -4.81
N ASN A 308 3.62 -12.20 -6.08
CA ASN A 308 2.67 -12.14 -7.19
C ASN A 308 1.57 -13.21 -7.06
N ALA A 309 0.32 -12.79 -7.24
CA ALA A 309 -0.85 -13.64 -7.19
C ALA A 309 -1.88 -13.21 -8.22
N ALA A 310 -2.61 -14.17 -8.79
CA ALA A 310 -3.70 -13.86 -9.72
C ALA A 310 -4.83 -13.12 -8.98
N ALA A 311 -5.28 -11.98 -9.52
CA ALA A 311 -6.35 -11.18 -8.94
C ALA A 311 -7.61 -11.17 -9.81
N PRO A 312 -8.36 -12.28 -9.91
CA PRO A 312 -9.39 -12.42 -10.93
C PRO A 312 -10.63 -11.54 -10.84
N PHE A 313 -10.73 -10.83 -9.73
CA PHE A 313 -11.85 -10.01 -9.36
C PHE A 313 -11.72 -8.55 -9.80
N VAL A 314 -10.57 -8.11 -10.34
CA VAL A 314 -10.44 -6.76 -10.90
C VAL A 314 -10.76 -6.72 -12.39
N THR A 315 -11.28 -5.60 -12.86
CA THR A 315 -11.66 -5.36 -14.26
C THR A 315 -11.01 -4.08 -14.76
N CYS A 316 -9.99 -4.19 -15.60
CA CYS A 316 -9.15 -3.05 -15.99
C CYS A 316 -9.59 -2.32 -17.27
N GLU A 317 -10.74 -2.69 -17.84
CA GLU A 317 -11.29 -2.00 -18.99
C GLU A 317 -11.57 -0.52 -18.66
N GLY A 318 -10.98 0.39 -19.44
CA GLY A 318 -11.15 1.84 -19.22
C GLY A 318 -10.29 2.42 -18.10
N PHE A 319 -9.38 1.65 -17.50
CA PHE A 319 -8.37 2.18 -16.60
C PHE A 319 -7.41 3.09 -17.40
N ALA A 320 -7.47 4.40 -17.13
CA ALA A 320 -6.64 5.39 -17.81
C ALA A 320 -5.98 6.34 -16.80
N SER A 321 -4.86 6.91 -17.23
CA SER A 321 -4.11 7.87 -16.42
C SER A 321 -4.97 9.09 -16.08
N SER A 322 -5.04 9.47 -14.80
CA SER A 322 -5.67 10.73 -14.39
C SER A 322 -4.95 11.96 -14.97
N ARG A 323 -3.72 11.77 -15.46
CA ARG A 323 -2.87 12.80 -16.07
C ARG A 323 -2.99 12.76 -17.59
N VAL A 324 -3.51 13.84 -18.18
CA VAL A 324 -3.32 14.14 -19.59
C VAL A 324 -1.83 14.41 -19.82
N GLY A 325 -1.13 13.51 -20.52
CA GLY A 325 0.28 13.67 -20.86
C GLY A 325 1.29 12.99 -19.93
N SER A 326 0.99 11.79 -19.41
CA SER A 326 1.98 10.96 -18.71
C SER A 326 3.13 10.57 -19.67
N PRO A 327 4.41 10.70 -19.28
CA PRO A 327 5.55 10.27 -20.10
C PRO A 327 5.55 8.75 -20.36
N PHE A 328 4.74 7.96 -19.65
CA PHE A 328 4.52 6.54 -19.94
C PHE A 328 3.82 6.28 -21.27
N ALA A 329 2.92 7.17 -21.71
CA ALA A 329 2.27 7.06 -23.03
C ALA A 329 3.29 7.19 -24.19
N SER A 330 4.44 7.83 -23.91
CA SER A 330 5.59 7.90 -24.82
C SER A 330 6.58 6.73 -24.66
N PHE A 331 6.71 6.15 -23.46
CA PHE A 331 7.54 4.95 -23.24
C PHE A 331 6.96 3.72 -23.96
N ALA A 332 5.64 3.51 -23.90
CA ALA A 332 4.96 2.46 -24.66
C ALA A 332 5.05 2.64 -26.20
N ARG A 333 5.45 3.83 -26.68
CA ARG A 333 5.73 4.10 -28.10
C ARG A 333 7.20 3.98 -28.48
N GLY A 334 8.12 3.92 -27.51
CA GLY A 334 9.57 3.94 -27.73
C GLY A 334 10.20 2.58 -28.06
N LEU A 335 9.50 1.47 -27.81
CA LEU A 335 10.07 0.11 -27.87
C LEU A 335 9.51 -0.78 -29.00
N LEU A 336 8.99 -0.17 -30.08
CA LEU A 336 8.51 -0.89 -31.26
C LEU A 336 9.62 -1.42 -32.20
N HIS A 337 10.85 -1.58 -31.72
CA HIS A 337 11.98 -2.05 -32.52
C HIS A 337 12.70 -3.28 -31.96
N HIS A 338 12.00 -4.30 -31.45
CA HIS A 338 12.61 -5.63 -31.32
C HIS A 338 11.68 -6.72 -31.85
N VAL A 339 11.80 -6.99 -33.16
CA VAL A 339 11.34 -8.22 -33.79
C VAL A 339 12.37 -9.30 -33.42
N GLY A 340 12.18 -10.00 -32.31
CA GLY A 340 13.19 -10.95 -31.85
C GLY A 340 12.89 -11.82 -30.62
N SER A 341 11.65 -11.96 -30.14
CA SER A 341 11.34 -12.94 -29.08
C SER A 341 10.14 -13.81 -29.48
N TRP A 342 10.43 -14.90 -30.20
CA TRP A 342 9.42 -15.91 -30.53
C TRP A 342 9.63 -17.25 -29.82
N LEU A 343 10.55 -17.33 -28.85
CA LEU A 343 10.87 -18.58 -28.13
C LEU A 343 11.29 -18.38 -26.66
N ALA A 344 10.80 -17.36 -25.96
CA ALA A 344 10.77 -17.43 -24.50
C ALA A 344 9.59 -18.34 -24.11
N PRO A 345 9.76 -19.30 -23.17
CA PRO A 345 8.65 -20.12 -22.73
C PRO A 345 7.58 -19.17 -22.18
N ALA A 346 6.39 -19.23 -22.78
CA ALA A 346 5.21 -18.62 -22.20
C ALA A 346 5.09 -19.19 -20.79
N SER A 347 5.38 -18.38 -19.78
CA SER A 347 5.11 -18.75 -18.42
C SER A 347 3.62 -19.03 -18.36
N ALA A 348 3.27 -20.29 -18.17
CA ALA A 348 1.89 -20.72 -17.99
C ALA A 348 1.42 -20.26 -16.61
N TYR A 349 1.36 -18.94 -16.40
CA TYR A 349 0.55 -18.33 -15.36
C TYR A 349 -0.67 -17.78 -16.06
N ALA A 350 -1.79 -18.43 -15.76
CA ALA A 350 -3.09 -18.23 -16.36
C ALA A 350 -3.41 -16.74 -16.54
N ALA A 351 -3.86 -16.39 -17.74
CA ALA A 351 -4.43 -15.10 -18.10
C ALA A 351 -5.16 -14.45 -16.93
N HIS A 352 -4.70 -13.30 -16.45
CA HIS A 352 -5.56 -12.52 -15.58
C HIS A 352 -5.27 -11.02 -15.50
N VAL A 353 -6.30 -10.28 -15.89
CA VAL A 353 -6.70 -8.90 -15.62
C VAL A 353 -6.14 -8.38 -14.28
N GLY A 354 -5.10 -7.54 -14.34
CA GLY A 354 -4.55 -6.76 -13.21
C GLY A 354 -3.30 -7.33 -12.52
N ALA A 355 -2.44 -6.45 -11.99
CA ALA A 355 -1.33 -6.85 -11.13
C ALA A 355 -1.90 -7.22 -9.76
N GLY A 356 -1.62 -8.44 -9.30
CA GLY A 356 -2.09 -8.95 -8.01
C GLY A 356 -0.94 -9.42 -7.13
N GLY A 357 -1.16 -9.34 -5.81
CA GLY A 357 -0.14 -9.66 -4.82
C GLY A 357 -0.74 -10.24 -3.54
N LEU A 358 0.03 -11.03 -2.82
CA LEU A 358 -0.31 -11.50 -1.47
C LEU A 358 0.15 -10.47 -0.44
N SER A 359 -0.74 -10.07 0.45
CA SER A 359 -0.51 -9.04 1.46
C SER A 359 -0.83 -9.61 2.83
N GLY A 360 0.14 -9.53 3.75
CA GLY A 360 0.00 -9.95 5.15
C GLY A 360 -0.55 -8.87 6.07
N SER A 361 -0.67 -7.63 5.60
CA SER A 361 -1.30 -6.49 6.28
C SER A 361 -1.71 -5.44 5.25
N PHE A 362 -2.68 -4.61 5.62
CA PHE A 362 -3.11 -3.51 4.76
C PHE A 362 -2.35 -2.21 5.00
N SER A 363 -1.99 -1.57 3.90
CA SER A 363 -1.30 -0.29 3.86
C SER A 363 -1.55 0.39 2.51
N ARG A 364 -0.70 1.35 2.11
CA ARG A 364 -0.74 1.90 0.75
C ARG A 364 -0.03 0.96 -0.21
N ILE A 365 -0.65 0.64 -1.34
CA ILE A 365 -0.12 -0.30 -2.32
C ILE A 365 -0.01 0.40 -3.68
N GLY A 366 1.16 0.28 -4.30
CA GLY A 366 1.45 0.75 -5.65
C GLY A 366 2.18 -0.32 -6.45
N TRP A 367 2.59 -0.01 -7.67
CA TRP A 367 3.30 -0.94 -8.54
C TRP A 367 4.47 -0.26 -9.26
N VAL A 368 5.48 -1.05 -9.61
CA VAL A 368 6.63 -0.65 -10.44
C VAL A 368 6.87 -1.72 -11.52
N LEU A 369 7.59 -1.38 -12.59
CA LEU A 369 8.11 -2.37 -13.55
C LEU A 369 9.50 -2.85 -13.11
N PRO A 370 9.91 -4.10 -13.45
CA PRO A 370 11.27 -4.57 -13.26
C PRO A 370 12.28 -3.71 -14.02
N THR A 371 13.52 -3.69 -13.54
CA THR A 371 14.61 -2.95 -14.16
C THR A 371 15.34 -3.83 -15.17
N ASP A 372 15.23 -3.50 -16.46
CA ASP A 372 16.15 -4.00 -17.48
C ASP A 372 17.35 -3.03 -17.57
N ILE A 373 18.56 -3.58 -17.41
CA ILE A 373 19.81 -2.85 -17.53
C ILE A 373 20.32 -3.04 -18.96
N ASP A 374 19.97 -2.07 -19.80
CA ASP A 374 20.43 -1.94 -21.19
C ASP A 374 21.64 -1.00 -21.24
N PHE A 375 22.73 -1.43 -21.90
CA PHE A 375 23.97 -0.66 -22.06
C PHE A 375 24.01 0.19 -23.35
N ASP A 376 23.08 0.01 -24.28
CA ASP A 376 23.04 0.66 -25.60
C ASP A 376 22.92 2.18 -25.50
N GLY A 377 22.17 2.67 -24.51
CA GLY A 377 22.01 4.09 -24.22
C GLY A 377 23.24 4.77 -23.61
N VAL A 378 24.26 4.02 -23.18
CA VAL A 378 25.45 4.55 -22.50
C VAL A 378 26.56 4.82 -23.53
N PRO A 379 27.11 6.04 -23.63
CA PRO A 379 28.18 6.32 -24.59
C PRO A 379 29.44 5.48 -24.33
N SER A 380 30.09 5.03 -25.40
CA SER A 380 31.32 4.22 -25.31
C SER A 380 32.40 4.92 -24.48
N GLY A 381 33.03 4.16 -23.58
CA GLY A 381 34.05 4.60 -22.64
C GLY A 381 33.53 5.27 -21.37
N THR A 382 32.21 5.31 -21.17
CA THR A 382 31.59 5.87 -19.95
C THR A 382 31.53 4.83 -18.85
N LEU A 383 31.75 5.25 -17.60
CA LEU A 383 31.53 4.43 -16.40
C LEU A 383 30.03 4.12 -16.24
N ILE A 384 29.68 2.84 -16.23
CA ILE A 384 28.28 2.42 -16.19
C ILE A 384 27.60 2.64 -14.83
N ASN A 385 28.37 2.61 -13.73
CA ASN A 385 27.83 2.81 -12.38
C ASN A 385 27.25 4.21 -12.14
N ASN A 386 27.65 5.22 -12.93
CA ASN A 386 27.01 6.54 -12.87
C ASN A 386 25.54 6.49 -13.29
N GLN A 387 25.16 5.48 -14.09
CA GLN A 387 23.81 5.28 -14.60
C GLN A 387 23.00 4.27 -13.77
N TYR A 388 23.64 3.17 -13.33
CA TYR A 388 22.91 2.03 -12.73
C TYR A 388 22.95 1.94 -11.21
N ASN A 389 23.88 2.60 -10.52
CA ASN A 389 23.86 2.65 -9.05
C ASN A 389 22.51 3.16 -8.49
N PRO A 390 21.88 4.21 -9.08
CA PRO A 390 20.54 4.65 -8.65
C PRO A 390 19.45 3.59 -8.84
N GLN A 391 19.66 2.62 -9.74
CA GLN A 391 18.73 1.53 -10.02
C GLN A 391 18.98 0.30 -9.13
N GLY A 392 19.90 0.41 -8.16
CA GLY A 392 20.20 -0.65 -7.19
C GLY A 392 21.14 -1.74 -7.71
N VAL A 393 21.88 -1.49 -8.79
CA VAL A 393 22.88 -2.44 -9.31
C VAL A 393 24.23 -1.76 -9.44
N THR A 394 25.26 -2.38 -8.85
CA THR A 394 26.63 -1.88 -8.88
C THR A 394 27.54 -2.88 -9.59
N PHE A 395 28.26 -2.42 -10.60
CA PHE A 395 29.19 -3.26 -11.35
C PHE A 395 30.62 -3.05 -10.88
N THR A 396 31.30 -4.13 -10.52
CA THR A 396 32.69 -4.12 -10.07
C THR A 396 33.48 -5.12 -10.88
N ARG A 397 34.62 -4.70 -11.43
CA ARG A 397 35.56 -5.63 -12.04
C ARG A 397 36.45 -6.27 -10.98
N LEU A 398 36.57 -7.59 -11.03
CA LEU A 398 37.56 -8.37 -10.30
C LEU A 398 38.68 -8.75 -11.28
N SER A 399 39.92 -8.39 -10.95
CA SER A 399 41.08 -8.53 -11.85
C SER A 399 41.42 -9.98 -12.20
N GLY A 400 41.70 -10.24 -13.48
CA GLY A 400 42.31 -11.48 -13.98
C GLY A 400 43.85 -11.46 -13.91
N GLU A 401 44.50 -12.51 -14.42
CA GLU A 401 45.98 -12.60 -14.44
C GLU A 401 46.61 -11.73 -15.54
N GLY A 402 45.82 -11.33 -16.56
CA GLY A 402 46.28 -10.46 -17.62
C GLY A 402 46.16 -8.95 -17.31
N GLU A 403 47.16 -8.20 -17.75
CA GLU A 403 47.22 -6.73 -17.65
C GLU A 403 46.58 -6.00 -18.86
N SER A 404 45.80 -6.70 -19.70
CA SER A 404 45.26 -6.18 -20.98
C SER A 404 44.48 -4.87 -20.81
N CYS A 405 43.82 -4.69 -19.68
CA CYS A 405 43.18 -3.43 -19.28
C CYS A 405 43.51 -3.10 -17.82
N ALA A 406 44.50 -2.24 -17.55
CA ALA A 406 44.91 -1.89 -16.18
C ALA A 406 44.12 -0.69 -15.60
N GLN A 407 42.81 -0.83 -15.40
CA GLN A 407 41.91 0.25 -14.94
C GLN A 407 41.23 0.01 -13.59
N GLY A 408 41.84 -0.85 -12.76
CA GLY A 408 41.30 -1.18 -11.43
C GLY A 408 39.94 -1.87 -11.52
N SER A 409 39.05 -1.55 -10.59
CA SER A 409 37.72 -2.18 -10.43
C SER A 409 36.61 -1.55 -11.27
N SER A 410 36.94 -0.62 -12.18
CA SER A 410 35.96 0.13 -12.96
C SER A 410 35.35 -0.70 -14.09
N VAL A 411 34.08 -0.43 -14.42
CA VAL A 411 33.34 -1.05 -15.51
C VAL A 411 32.74 0.02 -16.42
N PHE A 412 32.75 -0.23 -17.73
CA PHE A 412 32.40 0.73 -18.78
C PHE A 412 31.39 0.13 -19.77
N ALA A 413 30.85 0.97 -20.66
CA ALA A 413 30.11 0.51 -21.85
C ALA A 413 30.99 0.72 -23.10
N ASN A 414 31.03 -0.24 -24.02
CA ASN A 414 31.73 -0.11 -25.31
C ASN A 414 31.02 -0.88 -26.41
N SER A 415 31.35 -0.59 -27.67
CA SER A 415 30.82 -1.37 -28.79
C SER A 415 31.39 -2.79 -28.79
N ASN A 416 30.55 -3.79 -29.08
CA ASN A 416 31.01 -5.17 -29.30
C ASN A 416 31.47 -5.44 -30.74
N GLY A 417 31.26 -4.48 -31.65
CA GLY A 417 31.82 -4.51 -32.99
C GLY A 417 31.16 -5.47 -33.98
N ASN A 418 29.94 -5.99 -33.75
CA ASN A 418 28.91 -6.25 -34.81
C ASN A 418 27.68 -7.10 -34.40
N THR A 419 27.63 -7.76 -33.23
CA THR A 419 26.59 -8.77 -32.96
C THR A 419 25.43 -8.29 -32.06
N PHE A 420 25.70 -7.36 -31.14
CA PHE A 420 24.65 -6.68 -30.35
C PHE A 420 24.41 -5.30 -30.98
N THR A 421 23.19 -4.81 -30.90
CA THR A 421 22.80 -3.53 -31.51
C THR A 421 23.13 -2.34 -30.63
N GLY A 422 24.42 -2.09 -30.36
CA GLY A 422 24.85 -0.89 -29.64
C GLY A 422 26.07 -1.14 -28.78
N ASN A 423 25.99 -0.77 -27.50
CA ASN A 423 27.11 -0.87 -26.56
C ASN A 423 26.80 -1.94 -25.52
N ALA A 424 27.81 -2.73 -25.20
CA ALA A 424 27.79 -3.80 -24.22
C ALA A 424 28.69 -3.45 -23.01
N VAL A 425 28.52 -4.19 -21.92
CA VAL A 425 29.36 -4.04 -20.73
C VAL A 425 30.82 -4.42 -21.02
N SER A 426 31.75 -3.65 -20.48
CA SER A 426 33.18 -3.71 -20.80
C SER A 426 34.06 -3.49 -19.57
N VAL A 427 35.18 -4.22 -19.50
CA VAL A 427 36.22 -4.06 -18.48
C VAL A 427 37.27 -2.99 -18.80
N CYS A 428 37.19 -2.40 -20.00
CA CYS A 428 38.12 -1.39 -20.52
C CYS A 428 37.38 -0.08 -20.84
N SER A 429 38.01 1.08 -20.66
CA SER A 429 37.43 2.39 -21.03
C SER A 429 37.37 2.67 -22.54
N SER A 430 37.92 1.77 -23.37
CA SER A 430 37.91 1.89 -24.82
C SER A 430 38.23 0.55 -25.46
N GLY A 431 37.75 0.32 -26.67
CA GLY A 431 38.01 -0.92 -27.42
C GLY A 431 36.75 -1.77 -27.55
N SER A 432 36.93 -3.07 -27.79
CA SER A 432 35.81 -4.02 -27.81
C SER A 432 35.28 -4.26 -26.40
N ALA A 433 33.96 -4.47 -26.30
CA ALA A 433 33.33 -4.90 -25.05
C ALA A 433 33.61 -6.35 -24.66
N ALA A 434 34.12 -7.19 -25.56
CA ALA A 434 34.35 -8.61 -25.25
C ALA A 434 35.54 -8.82 -24.30
N PHE A 435 35.38 -9.70 -23.31
CA PHE A 435 36.40 -10.00 -22.31
C PHE A 435 36.36 -11.45 -21.82
N SER A 436 37.45 -11.92 -21.21
CA SER A 436 37.64 -13.30 -20.72
C SER A 436 38.10 -13.36 -19.27
N GLU A 437 37.71 -14.40 -18.52
CA GLU A 437 38.01 -14.49 -17.09
C GLU A 437 39.52 -14.55 -16.78
N ASN A 438 40.31 -15.27 -17.59
CA ASN A 438 41.75 -15.42 -17.36
C ASN A 438 42.54 -14.16 -17.71
N ASN A 439 42.25 -13.53 -18.85
CA ASN A 439 43.04 -12.40 -19.33
C ASN A 439 42.56 -11.08 -18.74
N ASP A 440 41.24 -10.90 -18.58
CA ASP A 440 40.67 -9.60 -18.29
C ASP A 440 39.98 -9.56 -16.92
N GLY A 441 39.66 -10.73 -16.37
CA GLY A 441 38.96 -10.88 -15.11
C GLY A 441 37.45 -11.05 -15.29
N VAL A 442 36.71 -10.94 -14.19
CA VAL A 442 35.26 -11.13 -14.16
C VAL A 442 34.56 -9.84 -13.74
N ILE A 443 33.35 -9.63 -14.24
CA ILE A 443 32.48 -8.56 -13.74
C ILE A 443 31.55 -9.14 -12.71
N GLU A 444 31.49 -8.50 -11.56
CA GLU A 444 30.51 -8.74 -10.51
C GLU A 444 29.42 -7.67 -10.60
N ALA A 445 28.16 -8.10 -10.69
CA ALA A 445 27.00 -7.22 -10.57
C ALA A 445 26.36 -7.48 -9.20
N ASP A 446 26.56 -6.53 -8.30
CA ASP A 446 26.02 -6.52 -6.94
C ASP A 446 24.62 -5.92 -6.94
N PHE A 447 23.71 -6.56 -6.21
CA PHE A 447 22.31 -6.15 -6.13
C PHE A 447 22.03 -5.53 -4.75
N GLY A 448 21.48 -4.32 -4.74
CA GLY A 448 21.10 -3.61 -3.52
C GLY A 448 19.92 -4.23 -2.76
N ALA A 449 19.37 -5.34 -3.26
CA ALA A 449 18.34 -6.16 -2.62
C ALA A 449 18.45 -7.62 -3.13
N PRO A 450 17.95 -8.62 -2.38
CA PRO A 450 17.94 -10.03 -2.80
C PRO A 450 17.30 -10.25 -4.17
N VAL A 451 17.76 -11.25 -4.94
CA VAL A 451 17.31 -11.52 -6.33
C VAL A 451 17.02 -13.01 -6.57
N SER A 452 15.97 -13.33 -7.33
CA SER A 452 15.48 -14.69 -7.63
C SER A 452 15.92 -15.17 -8.98
N THR A 453 16.00 -14.25 -9.93
CA THR A 453 16.28 -14.56 -11.32
C THR A 453 17.15 -13.47 -11.88
N VAL A 454 18.22 -13.88 -12.55
CA VAL A 454 19.07 -12.99 -13.34
C VAL A 454 19.23 -13.58 -14.72
N CYS A 455 19.02 -12.77 -15.74
CA CYS A 455 19.25 -13.11 -17.13
C CYS A 455 20.19 -12.09 -17.77
N ILE A 456 21.05 -12.53 -18.68
CA ILE A 456 21.95 -11.66 -19.43
C ILE A 456 22.12 -12.20 -20.86
N ASP A 457 22.19 -11.30 -21.83
CA ASP A 457 22.53 -11.65 -23.20
C ASP A 457 24.03 -11.87 -23.31
N VAL A 458 24.43 -12.93 -24.02
CA VAL A 458 25.82 -13.35 -24.19
C VAL A 458 26.11 -13.62 -25.65
N ASP A 459 27.18 -13.01 -26.17
CA ASP A 459 27.74 -13.28 -27.49
C ASP A 459 29.21 -13.71 -27.34
N ALA A 460 29.48 -14.99 -27.59
CA ALA A 460 30.82 -15.55 -27.48
C ALA A 460 31.65 -15.26 -28.73
N VAL A 461 32.85 -14.71 -28.55
CA VAL A 461 33.72 -14.24 -29.63
C VAL A 461 34.75 -15.30 -29.98
N GLY A 462 34.39 -16.14 -30.95
CA GLY A 462 35.29 -17.13 -31.54
C GLY A 462 34.76 -18.56 -31.47
N PRO A 463 35.36 -19.49 -32.25
CA PRO A 463 34.96 -20.88 -32.25
C PRO A 463 35.22 -21.49 -30.87
N GLU A 464 34.24 -22.24 -30.35
CA GLU A 464 34.30 -22.93 -29.04
C GLU A 464 34.34 -21.99 -27.82
N ALA A 465 34.30 -20.66 -28.00
CA ALA A 465 34.20 -19.71 -26.90
C ALA A 465 32.80 -19.79 -26.26
N THR A 466 32.73 -19.61 -24.94
CA THR A 466 31.48 -19.56 -24.19
C THR A 466 31.55 -18.43 -23.15
N GLY A 467 30.42 -17.81 -22.83
CA GLY A 467 30.28 -16.94 -21.67
C GLY A 467 29.51 -17.64 -20.55
N PHE A 468 29.68 -17.18 -19.32
CA PHE A 468 28.91 -17.70 -18.19
C PHE A 468 28.33 -16.58 -17.33
N ILE A 469 27.28 -16.93 -16.59
CA ILE A 469 26.81 -16.22 -15.42
C ILE A 469 26.79 -17.19 -14.23
N GLU A 470 27.34 -16.76 -13.11
CA GLU A 470 27.39 -17.52 -11.86
C GLU A 470 26.77 -16.70 -10.74
N ALA A 471 25.79 -17.27 -10.05
CA ALA A 471 25.06 -16.60 -8.99
C ALA A 471 25.62 -16.95 -7.62
N PHE A 472 25.61 -15.97 -6.71
CA PHE A 472 26.14 -16.10 -5.36
C PHE A 472 25.16 -15.59 -4.30
N ALA A 473 25.21 -16.20 -3.13
CA ALA A 473 24.55 -15.72 -1.91
C ALA A 473 25.58 -15.22 -0.91
N GLU A 474 25.28 -14.12 -0.22
CA GLU A 474 26.03 -13.59 0.93
C GLU A 474 25.30 -13.90 2.23
N GLY A 475 25.75 -14.94 2.94
CA GLY A 475 25.31 -15.28 4.30
C GLY A 475 26.43 -15.06 5.32
N GLU A 476 26.83 -16.11 6.05
CA GLU A 476 28.08 -16.10 6.85
C GLU A 476 29.37 -16.11 5.98
N GLY A 477 29.21 -16.15 4.66
CA GLY A 477 30.26 -16.08 3.65
C GLY A 477 29.66 -16.10 2.24
N ILE A 478 30.52 -15.97 1.23
CA ILE A 478 30.14 -16.04 -0.19
C ILE A 478 29.97 -17.51 -0.60
N VAL A 479 28.77 -17.88 -1.07
CA VAL A 479 28.45 -19.23 -1.54
C VAL A 479 28.01 -19.19 -3.00
N SER A 480 28.63 -19.97 -3.87
CA SER A 480 28.17 -20.16 -5.25
C SER A 480 26.89 -21.00 -5.27
N LEU A 481 25.83 -20.46 -5.87
CA LEU A 481 24.54 -21.10 -6.05
C LEU A 481 24.48 -21.94 -7.33
N GLY A 482 25.34 -21.62 -8.29
CA GLY A 482 25.49 -22.34 -9.54
C GLY A 482 25.82 -21.42 -10.70
N ARG A 483 26.26 -22.05 -11.80
CA ARG A 483 26.72 -21.40 -13.02
C ARG A 483 25.88 -21.87 -14.21
N THR A 484 25.45 -20.92 -15.02
CA THR A 484 24.87 -21.16 -16.35
C THR A 484 25.89 -20.72 -17.39
N THR A 485 26.15 -21.56 -18.40
CA THR A 485 27.13 -21.29 -19.47
C THR A 485 26.42 -21.30 -20.81
N SER A 486 26.74 -20.32 -21.66
CA SER A 486 26.25 -20.24 -23.04
C SER A 486 26.80 -21.39 -23.89
N THR A 487 26.18 -21.65 -25.02
CA THR A 487 26.81 -22.44 -26.09
C THR A 487 27.83 -21.60 -26.86
N SER A 488 28.71 -22.26 -27.60
CA SER A 488 29.50 -21.60 -28.64
C SER A 488 28.60 -21.24 -29.83
N ASP A 489 28.99 -20.22 -30.58
CA ASP A 489 28.54 -19.93 -31.96
C ASP A 489 27.21 -19.18 -32.18
N ALA A 490 26.50 -18.74 -31.12
CA ALA A 490 25.35 -17.84 -31.29
C ALA A 490 25.08 -16.95 -30.06
N PRO A 491 24.66 -15.68 -30.29
CA PRO A 491 24.07 -14.84 -29.25
C PRO A 491 22.87 -15.53 -28.60
N GLN A 492 22.81 -15.48 -27.27
CA GLN A 492 21.70 -16.05 -26.52
C GLN A 492 21.56 -15.38 -25.15
N THR A 493 20.34 -15.40 -24.62
CA THR A 493 20.10 -15.06 -23.22
C THR A 493 20.34 -16.28 -22.35
N ILE A 494 21.23 -16.16 -21.36
CA ILE A 494 21.39 -17.17 -20.31
C ILE A 494 20.79 -16.65 -19.01
N CYS A 495 20.13 -17.53 -18.27
CA CYS A 495 19.49 -17.18 -17.00
C CYS A 495 19.97 -18.09 -15.88
N PHE A 496 20.01 -17.54 -14.67
CA PHE A 496 20.08 -18.30 -13.44
C PHE A 496 18.84 -18.00 -12.60
N GLN A 497 18.15 -19.05 -12.15
CA GLN A 497 16.99 -18.95 -11.27
C GLN A 497 17.30 -19.66 -9.96
N ALA A 498 17.20 -18.94 -8.85
CA ALA A 498 17.42 -19.47 -7.52
C ALA A 498 16.33 -20.48 -7.12
N ALA A 499 16.72 -21.47 -6.33
CA ALA A 499 15.77 -22.35 -5.68
C ALA A 499 14.91 -21.57 -4.67
N ARG A 500 13.71 -22.05 -4.37
CA ARG A 500 12.80 -21.41 -3.41
C ARG A 500 13.50 -21.21 -2.05
N GLY A 501 13.48 -19.98 -1.54
CA GLY A 501 14.09 -19.62 -0.25
C GLY A 501 15.61 -19.41 -0.29
N VAL A 502 16.20 -19.32 -1.49
CA VAL A 502 17.60 -18.98 -1.72
C VAL A 502 17.67 -17.63 -2.41
N GLU A 503 18.53 -16.75 -1.91
CA GLU A 503 18.68 -15.39 -2.41
C GLU A 503 19.98 -15.21 -3.19
N ILE A 504 19.89 -14.59 -4.37
CA ILE A 504 21.06 -14.13 -5.13
C ILE A 504 21.40 -12.74 -4.62
N SER A 505 22.59 -12.59 -4.04
CA SER A 505 23.14 -11.31 -3.58
C SER A 505 23.88 -10.60 -4.71
N PHE A 506 24.60 -11.37 -5.54
CA PHE A 506 25.28 -10.86 -6.72
C PHE A 506 25.50 -11.97 -7.75
N VAL A 507 25.83 -11.57 -8.98
CA VAL A 507 26.29 -12.49 -10.02
C VAL A 507 27.67 -12.12 -10.52
N ARG A 508 28.43 -13.10 -11.00
CA ARG A 508 29.65 -12.89 -11.77
C ARG A 508 29.50 -13.42 -13.17
N PHE A 509 30.03 -12.70 -14.15
CA PHE A 509 29.99 -13.13 -15.54
C PHE A 509 31.26 -12.72 -16.30
N ALA A 510 31.66 -13.58 -17.23
CA ALA A 510 32.79 -13.39 -18.14
C ALA A 510 32.80 -14.44 -19.24
N GLY A 511 33.64 -14.23 -20.25
CA GLY A 511 34.07 -15.30 -21.15
C GLY A 511 34.83 -16.41 -20.39
N THR A 512 34.61 -17.66 -20.76
CA THR A 512 35.12 -18.86 -20.07
C THR A 512 36.57 -19.12 -20.45
N GLY A 513 37.43 -19.29 -19.45
CA GLY A 513 38.88 -19.45 -19.61
C GLY A 513 39.50 -18.27 -20.38
N ASP A 514 40.10 -18.59 -21.52
CA ASP A 514 40.71 -17.60 -22.43
C ASP A 514 39.75 -17.14 -23.54
N GLY A 515 38.56 -17.74 -23.65
CA GLY A 515 37.57 -17.38 -24.65
C GLY A 515 36.84 -16.11 -24.26
N SER A 516 36.86 -15.08 -25.11
CA SER A 516 36.16 -13.82 -24.83
C SER A 516 34.66 -13.90 -25.15
N ALA A 517 33.85 -13.18 -24.38
CA ALA A 517 32.43 -12.98 -24.66
C ALA A 517 32.02 -11.54 -24.38
N ALA A 518 31.05 -11.03 -25.14
CA ALA A 518 30.37 -9.77 -24.88
C ALA A 518 29.04 -10.04 -24.16
N PHE A 519 28.62 -9.09 -23.31
CA PHE A 519 27.44 -9.23 -22.47
C PHE A 519 26.56 -7.98 -22.53
N ASP A 520 25.24 -8.18 -22.59
CA ASP A 520 24.27 -7.09 -22.72
C ASP A 520 22.93 -7.40 -22.02
N ASN A 521 22.03 -6.41 -21.90
CA ASN A 521 20.66 -6.56 -21.40
C ASN A 521 20.52 -7.40 -20.12
N LEU A 522 21.12 -6.94 -19.02
CA LEU A 522 20.99 -7.62 -17.72
C LEU A 522 19.59 -7.39 -17.14
N SER A 523 18.80 -8.45 -17.02
CA SER A 523 17.46 -8.42 -16.44
C SER A 523 17.45 -9.09 -15.06
N VAL A 524 16.83 -8.44 -14.07
CA VAL A 524 16.91 -8.80 -12.65
C VAL A 524 15.51 -8.86 -12.03
N THR A 525 15.19 -9.97 -11.35
CA THR A 525 13.95 -10.13 -10.58
C THR A 525 14.25 -10.22 -9.08
N PHE A 526 13.98 -9.17 -8.31
CA PHE A 526 14.25 -9.13 -6.86
C PHE A 526 13.39 -10.15 -6.05
N ILE A 527 13.96 -10.74 -4.98
CA ILE A 527 13.26 -11.54 -3.94
C ILE A 527 12.96 -10.64 -2.75
N ASP A 528 11.86 -10.95 -2.08
CA ASP A 528 11.55 -10.56 -0.72
C ASP A 528 12.77 -10.69 0.25
N PRO A 529 12.92 -9.86 1.29
CA PRO A 529 13.67 -10.23 2.47
C PRO A 529 12.89 -11.26 3.32
N PRO A 530 13.56 -12.13 4.10
CA PRO A 530 12.88 -13.07 4.97
C PRO A 530 12.07 -12.33 6.04
N SER A 531 10.84 -12.78 6.27
CA SER A 531 10.01 -12.33 7.38
C SER A 531 10.76 -12.54 8.70
N THR A 532 11.19 -11.47 9.36
CA THR A 532 11.71 -11.57 10.73
C THR A 532 10.55 -11.86 11.67
N SER A 533 10.28 -13.14 11.87
CA SER A 533 9.53 -13.63 13.03
C SER A 533 10.51 -13.79 14.19
N ASP A 534 10.48 -12.84 15.13
CA ASP A 534 10.84 -13.04 16.54
C ASP A 534 9.79 -12.34 17.41
#